data_AF-A0A075FK41-F1
#
_entry.id   AF-A0A075FK41-F1
#
_cell.length_a   1.000
_cell.length_b   1.000
_cell.length_c   1.000
_cell.angle_alpha   90.00
_cell.angle_beta   90.00
_cell.angle_gamma   90.00
#
_symmetry.space_group_name_H-M   'P 1'
#
loop_
_entity.id
_entity.type
_entity.pdbx_description
1 polymer ?
#
loop_
_entity_poly.entity_id
_entity_poly.type
_entity_poly.pdbx_seq_one_letter_code
_entity_poly.pdbx_strand_id
1 'polypeptide(L)'
;MADMNTNNLHLLERKLLQVMSNRNEAELEDLVNDSGLTVDQIRRSVEWLKEKNLIEVKMTEMKLISLGKEGENIKQNGLPEKRLVNKLKTGEEIELSELPKK
;
A
#
# COMPACT_ATOMS: atom_id res chain seq x y z
N MET A 1 -19.92 -11.31 34.45
CA MET A 1 -20.42 -10.40 33.39
C MET A 1 -19.78 -9.07 33.69
N ALA A 2 -18.81 -8.64 32.89
CA ALA A 2 -18.02 -7.44 33.22
C ALA A 2 -18.86 -6.20 32.92
N ASP A 3 -19.10 -5.39 33.95
CA ASP A 3 -19.68 -4.05 33.86
C ASP A 3 -18.88 -3.21 32.87
N MET A 4 -19.44 -2.99 31.68
CA MET A 4 -18.88 -2.12 30.67
C MET A 4 -19.19 -0.68 31.08
N ASN A 5 -18.30 -0.11 31.89
CA ASN A 5 -18.45 1.25 32.40
C ASN A 5 -18.24 2.24 31.23
N THR A 6 -19.32 2.56 30.50
CA THR A 6 -19.34 3.42 29.31
C THR A 6 -18.85 4.86 29.58
N ASN A 7 -18.67 5.23 30.85
CA ASN A 7 -18.15 6.55 31.26
C ASN A 7 -16.64 6.72 31.06
N ASN A 8 -15.89 5.68 30.66
CA ASN A 8 -14.43 5.74 30.54
C ASN A 8 -13.91 5.67 29.09
N LEU A 9 -14.77 5.97 28.11
CA LEU A 9 -14.41 6.09 26.70
C LEU A 9 -14.35 7.58 26.31
N HIS A 10 -13.23 7.97 25.72
CA HIS A 10 -13.04 9.30 25.15
C HIS A 10 -14.03 9.54 24.00
N LEU A 11 -14.34 10.81 23.72
CA LEU A 11 -15.28 11.20 22.66
C LEU A 11 -14.91 10.60 21.29
N LEU A 12 -13.62 10.58 20.98
CA LEU A 12 -13.11 10.04 19.72
C LEU A 12 -13.25 8.50 19.64
N GLU A 13 -13.03 7.79 20.75
CA GLU A 13 -13.23 6.34 20.83
C GLU A 13 -14.69 5.98 20.57
N ARG A 14 -15.62 6.70 21.21
CA ARG A 14 -17.06 6.51 21.02
C ARG A 14 -17.47 6.77 19.59
N LYS A 15 -16.98 7.85 18.99
CA LYS A 15 -17.27 8.18 17.60
C LYS A 15 -16.76 7.08 16.68
N LEU A 16 -15.52 6.60 16.88
CA LEU A 16 -14.95 5.53 16.07
C LEU A 16 -15.76 4.23 16.17
N LEU A 17 -16.10 3.80 17.39
CA LEU A 17 -16.95 2.63 17.62
C LEU A 17 -18.35 2.80 17.00
N GLN A 18 -18.91 4.01 17.02
CA GLN A 18 -20.18 4.29 16.36
C GLN A 18 -20.07 4.11 14.84
N VAL A 19 -19.01 4.61 14.22
CA VAL A 19 -18.81 4.40 12.78
C VAL A 19 -18.48 2.93 12.46
N MET A 20 -17.93 2.18 13.40
CA MET A 20 -17.66 0.74 13.26
C MET A 20 -18.84 -0.16 13.63
N SER A 21 -19.89 0.37 14.28
CA SER A 21 -20.97 -0.45 14.84
C SER A 21 -21.71 -1.35 13.83
N ASN A 22 -21.70 -0.97 12.55
CA ASN A 22 -22.37 -1.69 11.47
C ASN A 22 -21.41 -2.57 10.64
N ARG A 23 -20.14 -2.70 11.04
CA ARG A 23 -19.09 -3.41 10.30
C ARG A 23 -18.21 -4.23 11.22
N ASN A 24 -17.87 -5.45 10.80
CA ASN A 24 -16.97 -6.31 11.57
C ASN A 24 -15.50 -5.90 11.43
N GLU A 25 -15.12 -5.35 10.28
CA GLU A 25 -13.78 -4.90 9.96
C GLU A 25 -13.84 -3.63 9.11
N ALA A 26 -12.79 -2.82 9.17
CA ALA A 26 -12.69 -1.56 8.43
C ALA A 26 -11.21 -1.22 8.19
N GLU A 27 -10.90 -0.70 7.00
CA GLU A 27 -9.59 -0.12 6.75
C GLU A 27 -9.49 1.28 7.36
N LEU A 28 -8.27 1.69 7.72
CA LEU A 28 -8.06 2.96 8.39
C LEU A 28 -8.48 4.16 7.52
N GLU A 29 -8.32 4.07 6.20
CA GLU A 29 -8.77 5.11 5.26
C GLU A 29 -10.30 5.22 5.21
N ASP A 30 -11.02 4.10 5.23
CA ASP A 30 -12.49 4.13 5.30
C ASP A 30 -12.97 4.78 6.59
N LEU A 31 -12.31 4.48 7.73
CA LEU A 31 -12.63 5.09 9.02
C LEU A 31 -12.46 6.61 9.00
N VAL A 32 -11.42 7.12 8.31
CA VAL A 32 -11.19 8.57 8.16
C VAL A 32 -12.31 9.20 7.34
N ASN A 33 -12.64 8.60 6.19
CA ASN A 33 -13.67 9.10 5.29
C ASN A 33 -15.06 9.11 5.93
N ASP A 34 -15.44 8.02 6.61
CA ASP A 34 -16.78 7.85 7.17
C ASP A 34 -17.01 8.67 8.46
N SER A 35 -15.95 8.96 9.21
CA SER A 35 -16.06 9.63 10.52
C SER A 35 -15.93 11.15 10.44
N GLY A 36 -15.33 11.68 9.35
CA GLY A 36 -14.93 13.09 9.25
C GLY A 36 -13.91 13.51 10.33
N LEU A 37 -13.18 12.56 10.90
CA LEU A 37 -12.06 12.81 11.82
C LEU A 37 -10.75 12.90 11.05
N THR A 38 -9.74 13.53 11.63
CA THR A 38 -8.39 13.52 11.04
C THR A 38 -7.75 12.14 11.20
N VAL A 39 -6.78 11.83 10.33
CA VAL A 39 -6.00 10.58 10.39
C VAL A 39 -5.36 10.39 11.77
N ASP A 40 -4.82 11.45 12.37
CA ASP A 40 -4.23 11.39 13.71
C ASP A 40 -5.25 11.08 14.82
N GLN A 41 -6.46 11.66 14.73
CA GLN A 41 -7.55 11.37 15.66
C GLN A 41 -7.98 9.91 15.57
N ILE A 42 -8.08 9.36 14.35
CA ILE A 42 -8.39 7.94 14.12
C ILE A 42 -7.28 7.06 14.72
N ARG A 43 -6.01 7.32 14.38
CA ARG A 43 -4.88 6.55 14.91
C ARG A 43 -4.84 6.54 16.43
N ARG A 44 -5.05 7.69 17.06
CA ARG A 44 -5.06 7.77 18.52
C ARG A 44 -6.22 7.02 19.15
N SER A 45 -7.39 7.08 18.53
CA SER A 45 -8.58 6.35 18.99
C SER A 45 -8.42 4.85 18.85
N VAL A 46 -7.83 4.39 17.74
CA VAL A 46 -7.47 2.98 17.51
C VAL A 46 -6.51 2.50 18.59
N GLU A 47 -5.46 3.27 18.91
CA GLU A 47 -4.50 2.93 19.97
C GLU A 47 -5.18 2.79 21.34
N TRP A 48 -6.05 3.73 21.73
CA TRP A 48 -6.77 3.66 23.01
C TRP A 48 -7.73 2.47 23.08
N LEU A 49 -8.49 2.21 22.01
CA LEU A 49 -9.39 1.07 21.95
C LEU A 49 -8.63 -0.27 21.98
N LYS A 50 -7.46 -0.32 21.33
CA LYS A 50 -6.55 -1.47 21.36
C LYS A 50 -6.00 -1.70 22.77
N GLU A 51 -5.54 -0.66 23.47
CA GLU A 51 -5.06 -0.74 24.86
C GLU A 51 -6.15 -1.24 25.81
N LYS A 52 -7.41 -0.86 25.55
CA LYS A 52 -8.60 -1.33 26.27
C LYS A 52 -9.08 -2.72 25.82
N ASN A 53 -8.40 -3.37 24.88
CA ASN A 53 -8.78 -4.67 24.28
C ASN A 53 -10.21 -4.68 23.69
N LEU A 54 -10.67 -3.55 23.16
CA LEU A 54 -12.00 -3.40 22.55
C LEU A 54 -12.01 -3.62 21.03
N ILE A 55 -10.84 -3.54 20.39
CA ILE A 55 -10.67 -3.80 18.96
C ILE A 55 -9.42 -4.63 18.72
N GLU A 56 -9.39 -5.34 17.59
CA GLU A 56 -8.21 -6.02 17.05
C GLU A 56 -7.67 -5.19 15.87
N VAL A 57 -6.36 -4.95 15.83
CA VAL A 57 -5.71 -4.26 14.72
C VAL A 57 -4.85 -5.25 13.95
N LYS A 58 -5.18 -5.45 12.68
CA LYS A 58 -4.43 -6.31 11.77
C LYS A 58 -3.61 -5.45 10.82
N MET A 59 -2.34 -5.79 10.67
CA MET A 59 -1.46 -5.18 9.66
C MET A 59 -1.19 -6.20 8.58
N THR A 60 -1.44 -5.82 7.33
CA THR A 60 -1.12 -6.63 6.16
C THR A 60 -0.14 -5.86 5.30
N GLU A 61 0.99 -6.49 4.98
CA GLU A 61 1.98 -5.92 4.07
C GLU A 61 1.75 -6.45 2.65
N MET A 62 1.59 -5.54 1.69
CA MET A 62 1.49 -5.87 0.27
C MET A 62 2.74 -5.41 -0.46
N LYS A 63 3.40 -6.33 -1.16
CA LYS A 63 4.54 -6.01 -2.03
C LYS A 63 4.09 -5.90 -3.48
N LEU A 64 4.10 -4.69 -4.00
CA LEU A 64 3.85 -4.42 -5.43
C LEU A 64 5.16 -4.56 -6.22
N ILE A 65 5.11 -5.33 -7.30
CA ILE A 65 6.23 -5.49 -8.25
C ILE A 65 5.76 -4.94 -9.59
N SER A 66 6.45 -3.90 -10.08
CA SER A 66 6.16 -3.28 -11.36
C SER A 66 7.43 -3.16 -12.20
N LEU A 67 7.26 -3.10 -13.53
CA LEU A 67 8.37 -2.80 -14.42
C LEU A 67 8.78 -1.33 -14.23
N GLY A 68 10.08 -1.08 -14.13
CA GLY A 68 10.64 0.26 -14.28
C GLY A 68 10.60 0.70 -15.75
N LYS A 69 10.99 1.96 -16.01
CA LYS A 69 11.05 2.53 -17.37
C LYS A 69 11.81 1.63 -18.37
N GLU A 70 12.98 1.15 -17.95
CA GLU A 70 13.79 0.22 -18.76
C GLU A 70 13.12 -1.14 -18.96
N GLY A 71 12.40 -1.64 -17.95
CA GLY A 71 11.63 -2.89 -18.07
C GLY A 71 10.51 -2.79 -19.10
N GLU A 72 9.81 -1.65 -19.13
CA GLU A 72 8.76 -1.40 -20.13
C GLU A 72 9.37 -1.23 -21.53
N ASN A 73 10.54 -0.59 -21.65
CA ASN A 73 11.29 -0.47 -22.91
C ASN A 73 11.74 -1.85 -23.43
N ILE A 74 12.33 -2.68 -22.56
CA ILE A 74 12.79 -4.04 -22.88
C ILE A 74 11.62 -4.95 -23.28
N LYS A 75 10.43 -4.78 -22.67
CA LYS A 75 9.22 -5.51 -23.06
C LYS A 75 8.79 -5.21 -24.49
N GLN A 76 8.92 -3.96 -24.93
CA GLN A 76 8.58 -3.52 -26.30
C GLN A 76 9.69 -3.87 -27.31
N ASN A 77 10.94 -3.56 -26.98
CA ASN A 77 12.06 -3.60 -27.92
C ASN A 77 12.92 -4.86 -27.81
N GLY A 78 12.65 -5.72 -26.83
CA GLY A 78 13.49 -6.86 -26.48
C GLY A 78 14.75 -6.45 -25.69
N LEU A 79 15.40 -7.46 -25.09
CA LEU A 79 16.64 -7.26 -24.35
C LEU A 79 17.74 -6.67 -25.24
N PRO A 80 18.57 -5.75 -24.72
CA PRO A 80 19.67 -5.18 -25.48
C PRO A 80 20.61 -6.26 -26.02
N GLU A 81 20.89 -7.33 -25.27
CA GLU A 81 21.73 -8.42 -25.77
C GLU A 81 21.07 -9.17 -26.93
N LYS A 82 19.74 -9.39 -26.89
CA LYS A 82 18.99 -10.02 -27.99
C LYS A 82 18.98 -9.15 -29.24
N ARG A 83 18.80 -7.84 -29.08
CA ARG A 83 18.87 -6.88 -30.19
C ARG A 83 20.26 -6.91 -30.84
N LEU A 84 21.31 -6.91 -30.04
CA LEU A 84 22.69 -7.00 -30.52
C LEU A 84 22.96 -8.31 -31.28
N VAL A 85 22.60 -9.46 -30.70
CA VAL A 85 22.80 -10.76 -31.34
C VAL A 85 22.03 -10.87 -32.67
N ASN A 86 20.81 -10.33 -32.74
CA ASN A 86 20.03 -10.36 -33.98
C ASN A 86 20.67 -9.51 -35.09
N LYS A 87 21.19 -8.32 -34.76
CA LYS A 87 21.92 -7.47 -35.72
C LYS A 87 23.22 -8.15 -36.21
N LEU A 88 23.97 -8.77 -35.30
CA LEU A 88 25.19 -9.51 -35.68
C LEU A 88 24.89 -10.75 -36.55
N LYS A 89 23.77 -11.44 -36.31
CA LYS A 89 23.35 -12.59 -37.13
C LYS A 89 22.89 -12.21 -38.53
N THR A 90 22.40 -10.99 -38.72
CA THR A 90 21.93 -10.49 -40.02
C THR A 90 23.05 -9.91 -40.88
N GLY A 91 24.29 -9.88 -40.36
CA GLY A 91 25.47 -9.42 -41.10
C GLY A 91 25.63 -7.91 -41.13
N GLU A 92 24.89 -7.17 -40.30
CA GLU A 92 25.08 -5.73 -40.14
C GLU A 92 26.41 -5.45 -39.41
N GLU A 93 27.27 -4.62 -40.02
CA GLU A 93 28.44 -4.07 -39.36
C GLU A 93 27.98 -2.96 -38.40
N ILE A 94 28.18 -3.17 -37.09
CA ILE A 94 27.75 -2.23 -36.06
C ILE A 94 29.00 -1.61 -35.44
N GLU A 95 29.15 -0.29 -35.53
CA GLU A 95 30.23 0.41 -34.81
C GLU A 95 29.96 0.36 -33.30
N LEU A 96 30.99 0.05 -32.51
CA LEU A 96 30.91 -0.04 -31.05
C LEU A 96 30.43 1.29 -30.41
N SER A 97 30.66 2.40 -31.10
CA SER A 97 30.25 3.76 -30.75
C SER A 97 28.73 3.96 -30.70
N GLU A 98 27.97 3.18 -31.48
CA GLU A 98 26.51 3.32 -31.62
C GLU A 98 25.70 2.52 -30.59
N LEU A 99 26.38 1.73 -29.75
CA LEU A 99 25.70 0.95 -28.71
C LEU A 99 25.32 1.85 -27.52
N PRO A 100 24.11 1.68 -26.95
CA PRO A 100 23.69 2.45 -25.80
C PRO A 100 24.66 2.19 -24.63
N LYS A 101 25.29 3.27 -24.16
CA LYS A 101 26.17 3.23 -22.99
C LYS A 101 25.34 3.09 -21.71
N LYS A 102 25.88 2.31 -20.78
CA LYS A 102 25.26 1.96 -19.51
C LYS A 102 25.16 3.15 -18.56
#